data_AF-A0A2X2MFL2-F1
#
_entry.id   AF-A0A2X2MFL2-F1
#
_cell.length_a   1.000
_cell.length_b   1.000
_cell.length_c   1.000
_cell.angle_alpha   90.00
_cell.angle_beta   90.00
_cell.angle_gamma   90.00
#
_symmetry.space_group_name_H-M   'P 1'
#
loop_
_entity.id
_entity.type
_entity.pdbx_description
1 polymer ?
#
loop_
_entity_poly.entity_id
_entity_poly.type
_entity_poly.pdbx_seq_one_letter_code
_entity_poly.pdbx_strand_id
1 'polypeptide(L)'
;MLFKLTFVKKQAARDKITAEVAKRIEAVKQTPNATDEEKQAAVNQINQLKDQAFNQINQNQTNDQVDATTNQAINAIDNVEAEVVIKPKAIADIEKAVKEKQQQIDNSLDSTDNEKEVALQALAKEKEKALAAIDQAQTNSQVNQAAQMVYQRLKLFNLKQKLNQQHVKKSIKKRMNYVRKLIKIKKRQQKKDKRR
;
A
#
# COMPACT_ATOMS: atom_id res chain seq x y z
N MET A 1 38.24 22.91 51.91
CA MET A 1 37.19 23.26 50.92
C MET A 1 37.40 22.37 49.70
N LEU A 2 36.59 21.31 49.53
CA LEU A 2 36.71 20.35 48.43
C LEU A 2 36.15 20.97 47.14
N PHE A 3 37.03 21.41 46.24
CA PHE A 3 36.68 21.81 44.89
C PHE A 3 36.28 20.56 44.08
N LYS A 4 35.02 20.14 44.16
CA LYS A 4 34.45 19.17 43.21
C LYS A 4 34.29 19.90 41.87
N LEU A 5 35.32 19.85 41.03
CA LEU A 5 35.27 20.39 39.66
C LEU A 5 34.06 19.79 38.93
N THR A 6 33.27 20.65 38.31
CA THR A 6 31.99 20.40 37.64
C THR A 6 32.11 19.63 36.32
N PHE A 7 32.89 18.54 36.28
CA PHE A 7 32.92 17.62 35.13
C PHE A 7 31.63 16.80 34.97
N VAL A 8 30.71 16.88 35.94
CA VAL A 8 29.45 16.12 35.95
C VAL A 8 28.38 16.77 35.07
N LYS A 9 28.39 18.11 34.87
CA LYS A 9 27.30 18.81 34.17
C LYS A 9 27.17 18.38 32.71
N LYS A 10 28.30 18.35 31.98
CA LYS A 10 28.34 17.88 30.58
C LYS A 10 27.97 16.41 30.46
N GLN A 11 28.40 15.58 31.42
CA GLN A 11 28.04 14.16 31.42
C GLN A 11 26.54 13.97 31.62
N ALA A 12 25.95 14.62 32.64
CA ALA A 12 24.52 14.56 32.90
C ALA A 12 23.68 15.05 31.71
N ALA A 13 24.13 16.08 30.99
CA ALA A 13 23.50 16.53 29.75
C ALA A 13 23.52 15.45 28.66
N ARG A 14 24.66 14.80 28.43
CA ARG A 14 24.77 13.69 27.47
C ARG A 14 23.91 12.49 27.86
N ASP A 15 23.85 12.15 29.14
CA ASP A 15 23.02 11.07 29.65
C ASP A 15 21.54 11.37 29.42
N LYS A 16 21.11 12.60 29.69
CA LYS A 16 19.73 13.06 29.44
C LYS A 16 19.37 12.99 27.96
N ILE A 17 20.23 13.48 27.07
CA ILE A 17 20.02 13.40 25.63
C ILE A 17 19.97 11.94 25.17
N THR A 18 20.86 11.07 25.68
CA THR A 18 20.86 9.64 25.33
C THR A 18 19.56 8.96 25.71
N ALA A 19 19.02 9.28 26.90
CA ALA A 19 17.75 8.76 27.35
C ALA A 19 16.59 9.22 26.44
N GLU A 20 16.60 10.49 26.01
CA GLU A 20 15.55 11.02 25.13
C GLU A 20 15.63 10.47 23.71
N VAL A 21 16.86 10.32 23.17
CA VAL A 21 17.10 9.63 21.89
C VAL A 21 16.52 8.23 21.92
N ALA A 22 16.76 7.46 22.98
CA ALA A 22 16.25 6.10 23.09
C ALA A 22 14.71 6.06 23.04
N LYS A 23 14.04 6.94 23.81
CA LYS A 23 12.57 7.05 23.77
C LYS A 23 12.07 7.43 22.39
N ARG A 24 12.71 8.43 21.75
CA ARG A 24 12.25 8.93 20.45
C ARG A 24 12.43 7.89 19.35
N ILE A 25 13.54 7.16 19.35
CA ILE A 25 13.77 6.04 18.42
C ILE A 25 12.68 4.98 18.58
N GLU A 26 12.31 4.60 19.80
CA GLU A 26 11.24 3.64 20.02
C GLU A 26 9.88 4.16 19.53
N ALA A 27 9.56 5.43 19.75
CA ALA A 27 8.36 6.06 19.20
C ALA A 27 8.35 6.02 17.66
N VAL A 28 9.47 6.38 17.01
CA VAL A 28 9.61 6.34 15.54
C VAL A 28 9.43 4.91 15.00
N LYS A 29 9.98 3.89 15.65
CA LYS A 29 9.81 2.48 15.23
C LYS A 29 8.36 2.02 15.25
N GLN A 30 7.55 2.58 16.15
CA GLN A 30 6.12 2.31 16.28
C GLN A 30 5.26 3.19 15.37
N THR A 31 5.84 4.02 14.51
CA THR A 31 5.06 4.85 13.57
C THR A 31 4.22 3.95 12.67
N PRO A 32 2.87 4.02 12.76
CA PRO A 32 2.00 3.18 11.96
C PRO A 32 2.13 3.55 10.49
N ASN A 33 1.98 2.56 9.61
CA ASN A 33 2.04 2.71 8.16
C ASN A 33 3.39 3.19 7.57
N ALA A 34 4.36 3.59 8.39
CA ALA A 34 5.72 3.85 7.94
C ALA A 34 6.41 2.53 7.56
N THR A 35 7.16 2.58 6.47
CA THR A 35 8.09 1.52 6.06
C THR A 35 9.37 1.57 6.90
N ASP A 36 10.13 0.48 6.85
CA ASP A 36 11.42 0.37 7.54
C ASP A 36 12.39 1.47 7.10
N GLU A 37 12.41 1.81 5.80
CA GLU A 37 13.27 2.86 5.27
C GLU A 37 12.86 4.26 5.77
N GLU A 38 11.57 4.57 5.84
CA GLU A 38 11.05 5.84 6.39
C GLU A 38 11.37 5.98 7.88
N LYS A 39 11.22 4.89 8.65
CA LYS A 39 11.61 4.84 10.07
C LYS A 39 13.12 5.02 10.24
N GLN A 40 13.91 4.35 9.40
CA GLN A 40 15.36 4.42 9.48
C GLN A 40 15.88 5.82 9.14
N ALA A 41 15.25 6.52 8.20
CA ALA A 41 15.58 7.91 7.89
C ALA A 41 15.41 8.82 9.12
N ALA A 42 14.29 8.70 9.85
CA ALA A 42 14.07 9.42 11.10
C ALA A 42 15.08 9.02 12.20
N VAL A 43 15.38 7.73 12.36
CA VAL A 43 16.41 7.26 13.32
C VAL A 43 17.79 7.85 13.00
N ASN A 44 18.15 7.94 11.71
CA ASN A 44 19.40 8.56 11.29
C ASN A 44 19.43 10.04 11.64
N GLN A 45 18.34 10.78 11.38
CA GLN A 45 18.22 12.19 11.73
C GLN A 45 18.35 12.42 13.25
N ILE A 46 17.70 11.59 14.08
CA ILE A 46 17.82 11.65 15.54
C ILE A 46 19.28 11.45 15.99
N ASN A 47 19.98 10.48 15.42
CA ASN A 47 21.39 10.23 15.77
C ASN A 47 22.31 11.38 15.33
N GLN A 48 22.05 12.00 14.17
CA GLN A 48 22.79 13.19 13.74
C GLN A 48 22.59 14.36 14.71
N LEU A 49 21.35 14.62 15.16
CA LEU A 49 21.07 15.65 16.16
C LEU A 49 21.77 15.38 17.50
N LYS A 50 21.80 14.11 17.94
CA LYS A 50 22.54 13.68 19.13
C LYS A 50 24.03 14.00 19.01
N ASP A 51 24.65 13.63 17.90
CA ASP A 51 26.09 13.83 17.69
C ASP A 51 26.43 15.33 17.60
N GLN A 52 25.60 16.13 16.94
CA GLN A 52 25.70 17.59 16.92
C GLN A 52 25.63 18.18 18.34
N ALA A 53 24.65 17.75 19.14
CA ALA A 53 24.49 18.20 20.52
C ALA A 53 25.68 17.81 21.40
N PHE A 54 26.22 16.60 21.24
CA PHE A 54 27.38 16.13 21.99
C PHE A 54 28.63 16.95 21.68
N ASN A 55 28.87 17.25 20.40
CA ASN A 55 29.96 18.11 19.98
C ASN A 55 29.82 19.51 20.56
N GLN A 56 28.62 20.10 20.52
CA GLN A 56 28.36 21.41 21.10
C GLN A 56 28.55 21.42 22.63
N ILE A 57 28.03 20.41 23.35
CA ILE A 57 28.23 20.28 24.81
C ILE A 57 29.72 20.19 25.16
N ASN A 58 30.52 19.48 24.36
CA ASN A 58 31.96 19.40 24.58
C ASN A 58 32.64 20.78 24.47
N GLN A 59 32.19 21.63 23.54
CA GLN A 59 32.71 22.99 23.31
C GLN A 59 32.21 24.04 24.32
N ASN A 60 31.03 23.84 24.91
CA ASN A 60 30.44 24.78 25.86
C ASN A 60 31.36 25.03 27.07
N GLN A 61 31.47 26.28 27.50
CA GLN A 61 32.39 26.72 28.56
C GLN A 61 31.68 26.98 29.89
N THR A 62 30.36 27.14 29.87
CA THR A 62 29.54 27.44 31.05
C THR A 62 28.41 26.43 31.23
N ASN A 63 27.88 26.34 32.45
CA ASN A 63 26.73 25.50 32.75
C ASN A 63 25.47 25.95 31.99
N ASP A 64 25.26 27.26 31.87
CA ASP A 64 24.10 27.83 31.16
C ASP A 64 24.13 27.49 29.67
N GLN A 65 25.30 27.52 29.03
CA GLN A 65 25.46 27.03 27.66
C GLN A 65 25.14 25.54 27.54
N VAL A 66 25.60 24.71 28.48
CA VAL A 66 25.27 23.28 28.51
C VAL A 66 23.77 23.08 28.64
N ASP A 67 23.08 23.82 29.51
CA ASP A 67 21.63 23.74 29.69
C ASP A 67 20.87 24.19 28.43
N ALA A 68 21.29 25.29 27.82
CA ALA A 68 20.71 25.78 26.58
C ALA A 68 20.83 24.75 25.44
N THR A 69 22.03 24.22 25.20
CA THR A 69 22.24 23.17 24.20
C THR A 69 21.45 21.92 24.51
N THR A 70 21.37 21.51 25.79
CA THR A 70 20.59 20.33 26.20
C THR A 70 19.11 20.49 25.84
N ASN A 71 18.51 21.64 26.19
CA ASN A 71 17.11 21.91 25.92
C ASN A 71 16.81 22.04 24.43
N GLN A 72 17.69 22.71 23.67
CA GLN A 72 17.58 22.79 22.21
C GLN A 72 17.65 21.41 21.55
N ALA A 73 18.58 20.57 21.97
CA ALA A 73 18.74 19.22 21.44
C ALA A 73 17.52 18.34 21.72
N ILE A 74 17.00 18.35 22.95
CA ILE A 74 15.78 17.61 23.32
C ILE A 74 14.61 18.06 22.43
N ASN A 75 14.36 19.37 22.35
CA ASN A 75 13.28 19.90 21.51
C ASN A 75 13.45 19.51 20.03
N ALA A 76 14.67 19.54 19.50
CA ALA A 76 14.93 19.14 18.11
C ALA A 76 14.70 17.64 17.89
N ILE A 77 15.16 16.79 18.82
CA ILE A 77 14.97 15.33 18.77
C ILE A 77 13.49 14.97 18.86
N ASP A 78 12.75 15.59 19.79
CA ASP A 78 11.33 15.34 20.00
C ASP A 78 10.49 15.64 18.75
N ASN A 79 10.91 16.62 17.94
CA ASN A 79 10.22 17.00 16.71
C ASN A 79 10.50 16.06 15.50
N VAL A 80 11.41 15.08 15.61
CA VAL A 80 11.72 14.19 14.47
C VAL A 80 10.72 13.04 14.34
N GLU A 81 9.94 13.02 13.26
CA GLU A 81 9.00 11.95 12.93
C GLU A 81 9.43 11.16 11.68
N ALA A 82 8.95 9.92 11.54
CA ALA A 82 9.06 9.20 10.27
C ALA A 82 8.07 9.78 9.26
N GLU A 83 8.53 10.03 8.04
CA GLU A 83 7.65 10.48 6.95
C GLU A 83 6.82 9.30 6.45
N VAL A 84 5.49 9.36 6.58
CA VAL A 84 4.60 8.27 6.16
C VAL A 84 4.03 8.54 4.77
N VAL A 85 4.69 8.02 3.73
CA VAL A 85 4.37 8.36 2.33
C VAL A 85 4.10 7.12 1.49
N ILE A 86 4.89 6.06 1.65
CA ILE A 86 4.95 4.97 0.67
C ILE A 86 3.69 4.10 0.67
N LYS A 87 3.23 3.62 1.84
CA LYS A 87 1.98 2.84 1.93
C LYS A 87 0.74 3.67 1.54
N PRO A 88 0.51 4.89 2.09
CA PRO A 88 -0.67 5.69 1.73
C PRO A 88 -0.74 5.97 0.22
N LYS A 89 0.39 6.29 -0.41
CA LYS A 89 0.45 6.52 -1.85
C LYS A 89 0.06 5.27 -2.65
N ALA A 90 0.62 4.11 -2.30
CA ALA A 90 0.29 2.85 -2.97
C ALA A 90 -1.20 2.49 -2.82
N ILE A 91 -1.78 2.73 -1.64
CA ILE A 91 -3.22 2.54 -1.40
C ILE A 91 -4.03 3.45 -2.33
N ALA A 92 -3.75 4.76 -2.36
CA ALA A 92 -4.47 5.71 -3.20
C ALA A 92 -4.40 5.33 -4.70
N ASP A 93 -3.23 4.90 -5.16
CA ASP A 93 -3.01 4.43 -6.53
C ASP A 93 -3.85 3.17 -6.85
N ILE A 94 -3.91 2.21 -5.92
CA ILE A 94 -4.76 1.01 -6.05
C ILE A 94 -6.24 1.39 -6.09
N GLU A 95 -6.69 2.29 -5.21
CA GLU A 95 -8.09 2.71 -5.16
C GLU A 95 -8.52 3.40 -6.46
N LYS A 96 -7.65 4.23 -7.03
CA LYS A 96 -7.86 4.83 -8.34
C LYS A 96 -7.99 3.77 -9.43
N ALA A 97 -7.04 2.84 -9.51
CA ALA A 97 -7.05 1.78 -10.52
C ALA A 97 -8.29 0.86 -10.40
N VAL A 98 -8.72 0.54 -9.17
CA VAL A 98 -9.94 -0.23 -8.91
C VAL A 98 -11.18 0.56 -9.34
N LYS A 99 -11.26 1.86 -9.05
CA LYS A 99 -12.38 2.71 -9.46
C LYS A 99 -12.50 2.82 -10.98
N GLU A 100 -11.39 3.03 -11.68
CA GLU A 100 -11.36 3.02 -13.15
C GLU A 100 -11.85 1.68 -13.71
N LYS A 101 -11.45 0.59 -13.07
CA LYS A 101 -11.85 -0.75 -13.47
C LYS A 101 -13.33 -1.04 -13.19
N GLN A 102 -13.84 -0.60 -12.05
CA GLN A 102 -15.26 -0.65 -11.69
C GLN A 102 -16.09 0.02 -12.80
N GLN A 103 -15.72 1.25 -13.20
CA GLN A 103 -16.40 1.97 -14.28
C GLN A 103 -16.34 1.24 -15.63
N GLN A 104 -15.21 0.61 -15.97
CA GLN A 104 -15.11 -0.20 -17.19
C GLN A 104 -16.07 -1.39 -17.18
N ILE A 105 -16.27 -2.04 -16.03
CA ILE A 105 -17.20 -3.16 -15.89
C ILE A 105 -18.64 -2.66 -15.97
N ASP A 106 -18.99 -1.60 -15.24
CA ASP A 106 -20.34 -1.04 -15.21
C ASP A 106 -20.80 -0.58 -16.60
N ASN A 107 -19.90 0.08 -17.33
CA ASN A 107 -20.16 0.60 -18.68
C ASN A 107 -20.02 -0.45 -19.79
N SER A 108 -19.69 -1.71 -19.49
CA SER A 108 -19.61 -2.78 -20.49
C SER A 108 -20.98 -3.03 -21.13
N LEU A 109 -21.10 -2.75 -22.43
CA LEU A 109 -22.33 -2.97 -23.21
C LEU A 109 -22.48 -4.41 -23.72
N ASP A 110 -21.41 -5.20 -23.63
CA ASP A 110 -21.33 -6.57 -24.13
C ASP A 110 -21.44 -7.64 -23.03
N SER A 111 -21.67 -7.20 -21.78
CA SER A 111 -21.91 -8.04 -20.59
C SER A 111 -23.35 -7.92 -20.11
N THR A 112 -23.88 -9.03 -19.60
CA THR A 112 -25.12 -9.05 -18.82
C THR A 112 -24.91 -8.53 -17.39
N ASP A 113 -25.99 -8.14 -16.71
CA ASP A 113 -25.91 -7.64 -15.33
C ASP A 113 -25.33 -8.67 -14.36
N ASN A 114 -25.70 -9.95 -14.51
CA ASN A 114 -25.12 -11.05 -13.72
C ASN A 114 -23.61 -11.20 -13.94
N GLU A 115 -23.14 -11.05 -15.19
CA GLU A 115 -21.70 -11.10 -15.50
C GLU A 115 -20.95 -9.91 -14.88
N LYS A 116 -21.56 -8.72 -14.90
CA LYS A 116 -21.02 -7.54 -14.24
C LYS A 116 -20.93 -7.76 -12.74
N GLU A 117 -22.01 -8.21 -12.09
CA GLU A 117 -22.04 -8.44 -10.65
C GLU A 117 -20.91 -9.40 -10.20
N VAL A 118 -20.75 -10.53 -10.90
CA VAL A 118 -19.66 -11.48 -10.62
C VAL A 118 -18.29 -10.82 -10.80
N ALA A 119 -18.13 -9.99 -11.82
CA ALA A 119 -16.90 -9.24 -12.06
C ALA A 119 -16.62 -8.22 -10.93
N LEU A 120 -17.63 -7.50 -10.45
CA LEU A 120 -17.51 -6.53 -9.36
C LEU A 120 -17.12 -7.21 -8.05
N GLN A 121 -17.77 -8.34 -7.72
CA GLN A 121 -17.42 -9.12 -6.54
C GLN A 121 -15.97 -9.63 -6.60
N ALA A 122 -15.52 -10.08 -7.77
CA ALA A 122 -14.14 -10.52 -7.95
C ALA A 122 -13.14 -9.35 -7.89
N LEU A 123 -13.50 -8.17 -8.40
CA LEU A 123 -12.69 -6.95 -8.28
C LEU A 123 -12.54 -6.52 -6.82
N ALA A 124 -13.63 -6.54 -6.04
CA ALA A 124 -13.61 -6.21 -4.62
C ALA A 124 -12.67 -7.15 -3.84
N LYS A 125 -12.73 -8.46 -4.10
CA LYS A 125 -11.82 -9.45 -3.50
C LYS A 125 -10.36 -9.19 -3.85
N GLU A 126 -10.06 -8.76 -5.07
CA GLU A 126 -8.68 -8.40 -5.44
C GLU A 126 -8.24 -7.09 -4.78
N LYS A 127 -9.13 -6.10 -4.59
CA LYS A 127 -8.85 -4.90 -3.78
C LYS A 127 -8.51 -5.29 -2.33
N GLU A 128 -9.29 -6.16 -1.69
CA GLU A 128 -9.03 -6.59 -0.31
C GLU A 128 -7.66 -7.27 -0.17
N LYS A 129 -7.34 -8.21 -1.06
CA LYS A 129 -6.02 -8.86 -1.08
C LYS A 129 -4.88 -7.88 -1.29
N ALA A 130 -5.10 -6.87 -2.14
CA ALA A 130 -4.13 -5.82 -2.40
C ALA A 130 -3.82 -5.01 -1.14
N LEU A 131 -4.86 -4.51 -0.48
CA LEU A 131 -4.73 -3.72 0.74
C LEU A 131 -4.08 -4.52 1.86
N ALA A 132 -4.46 -5.79 2.03
CA ALA A 132 -3.84 -6.67 3.01
C ALA A 132 -2.34 -6.90 2.73
N ALA A 133 -1.94 -7.05 1.47
CA ALA A 133 -0.53 -7.20 1.11
C ALA A 133 0.30 -5.94 1.39
N ILE A 134 -0.27 -4.76 1.15
CA ILE A 134 0.36 -3.47 1.46
C ILE A 134 0.46 -3.24 2.97
N ASP A 135 -0.59 -3.60 3.71
CA ASP A 135 -0.62 -3.51 5.17
C ASP A 135 0.51 -4.36 5.80
N GLN A 136 0.66 -5.60 5.33
CA GLN A 136 1.70 -6.53 5.80
C GLN A 136 3.13 -6.18 5.36
N ALA A 137 3.30 -5.43 4.26
CA ALA A 137 4.60 -5.04 3.77
C ALA A 137 5.34 -4.17 4.81
N GLN A 138 6.62 -4.45 5.06
CA GLN A 138 7.46 -3.68 5.98
C GLN A 138 8.37 -2.72 5.21
N THR A 139 8.84 -3.10 4.02
CA THR A 139 9.79 -2.30 3.23
C THR A 139 9.15 -1.61 2.03
N ASN A 140 9.80 -0.55 1.54
CA ASN A 140 9.46 0.10 0.28
C ASN A 140 9.38 -0.88 -0.90
N SER A 141 10.32 -1.82 -0.95
CA SER A 141 10.36 -2.85 -2.00
C SER A 141 9.13 -3.76 -1.94
N GLN A 142 8.74 -4.22 -0.74
CA GLN A 142 7.55 -5.06 -0.57
C GLN A 142 6.26 -4.30 -0.93
N VAL A 143 6.13 -3.02 -0.54
CA VAL A 143 5.00 -2.18 -0.92
C VAL A 143 4.92 -2.06 -2.45
N ASN A 144 6.04 -1.78 -3.10
CA ASN A 144 6.11 -1.68 -4.56
C ASN A 144 5.76 -2.99 -5.26
N GLN A 145 6.26 -4.12 -4.76
CA GLN A 145 5.92 -5.44 -5.29
C GLN A 145 4.43 -5.74 -5.16
N ALA A 146 3.83 -5.48 -3.99
CA ALA A 146 2.40 -5.65 -3.78
C ALA A 146 1.59 -4.78 -4.75
N ALA A 147 1.92 -3.50 -4.90
CA ALA A 147 1.27 -2.60 -5.86
C ALA A 147 1.40 -3.11 -7.31
N GLN A 148 2.60 -3.54 -7.73
CA GLN A 148 2.82 -4.10 -9.07
C GLN A 148 1.99 -5.37 -9.32
N MET A 149 1.91 -6.28 -8.35
CA MET A 149 1.09 -7.48 -8.47
C MET A 149 -0.38 -7.13 -8.73
N VAL A 150 -0.90 -6.08 -8.09
CA VAL A 150 -2.28 -5.62 -8.30
C VAL A 150 -2.49 -5.12 -9.72
N TYR A 151 -1.60 -4.29 -10.24
CA TYR A 151 -1.68 -3.83 -11.63
C TYR A 151 -1.68 -5.00 -12.63
N GLN A 152 -0.85 -6.01 -12.40
CA GLN A 152 -0.83 -7.22 -13.24
C GLN A 152 -2.14 -8.01 -13.12
N ARG A 153 -2.68 -8.17 -11.91
CA ARG A 153 -3.95 -8.87 -11.69
C ARG A 153 -5.13 -8.13 -12.34
N LEU A 154 -5.20 -6.80 -12.22
CA LEU A 154 -6.23 -5.99 -12.88
C LEU A 154 -6.13 -6.06 -14.41
N LYS A 155 -4.92 -6.17 -14.96
CA LYS A 155 -4.70 -6.40 -16.40
C LYS A 155 -5.20 -7.78 -16.83
N LEU A 156 -4.83 -8.84 -16.11
CA LEU A 156 -5.27 -10.22 -16.40
C LEU A 156 -6.78 -10.41 -16.20
N PHE A 157 -7.37 -9.69 -15.25
CA PHE A 157 -8.82 -9.69 -15.00
C PHE A 157 -9.60 -9.33 -16.27
N ASN A 158 -9.19 -8.27 -16.98
CA ASN A 158 -9.80 -7.89 -18.26
C ASN A 158 -9.72 -9.02 -19.30
N LEU A 159 -8.57 -9.71 -19.36
CA LEU A 159 -8.35 -10.78 -20.33
C LEU A 159 -9.24 -12.00 -20.05
N LYS A 160 -9.36 -12.38 -18.76
CA LYS A 160 -10.21 -13.51 -18.33
C LYS A 160 -11.69 -13.24 -18.59
N GLN A 161 -12.18 -12.03 -18.31
CA GLN A 161 -13.57 -11.66 -18.61
C GLN A 161 -13.88 -11.75 -20.10
N LYS A 162 -13.02 -11.20 -20.96
CA LYS A 162 -13.17 -11.31 -22.43
C LYS A 162 -13.16 -12.75 -22.92
N LEU A 163 -12.26 -13.59 -22.40
CA LEU A 163 -12.22 -15.02 -22.74
C LEU A 163 -13.52 -15.73 -22.35
N ASN A 164 -14.05 -15.44 -21.16
CA ASN A 164 -15.30 -16.03 -20.68
C ASN A 164 -16.48 -15.68 -21.60
N GLN A 165 -16.69 -14.39 -21.89
CA GLN A 165 -17.72 -13.94 -22.82
C GLN A 165 -17.57 -14.58 -24.20
N GLN A 166 -16.34 -14.71 -24.71
CA GLN A 166 -16.09 -15.33 -26.01
C GLN A 166 -16.50 -16.82 -26.02
N HIS A 167 -16.24 -17.56 -24.94
CA HIS A 167 -16.66 -18.95 -24.81
C HIS A 167 -18.19 -19.10 -24.75
N VAL A 168 -18.87 -18.21 -24.02
CA VAL A 168 -20.34 -18.17 -23.96
C VAL A 168 -20.92 -17.90 -25.34
N LYS A 169 -20.45 -16.84 -26.03
CA LYS A 169 -20.88 -16.48 -27.41
C LYS A 169 -20.68 -17.63 -28.39
N LYS A 170 -19.53 -18.32 -28.35
CA LYS A 170 -19.23 -19.50 -29.18
C LYS A 170 -20.21 -20.65 -28.90
N SER A 171 -20.50 -20.93 -27.63
CA SER A 171 -21.42 -22.00 -27.21
C SER A 171 -22.86 -21.73 -27.66
N ILE A 172 -23.33 -20.48 -27.51
CA ILE A 172 -24.66 -20.06 -27.99
C ILE A 172 -24.75 -20.21 -29.52
N LYS A 173 -23.74 -19.77 -30.26
CA LYS A 173 -23.71 -19.90 -31.73
C LYS A 173 -23.82 -21.37 -32.18
N LYS A 174 -23.09 -22.28 -31.52
CA LYS A 174 -23.19 -23.73 -31.78
C LYS A 174 -24.61 -24.26 -31.52
N ARG A 175 -25.20 -23.92 -30.37
CA ARG A 175 -26.57 -24.33 -30.02
C ARG A 175 -27.61 -23.78 -31.00
N MET A 176 -27.52 -22.49 -31.37
CA MET A 176 -28.41 -21.90 -32.38
C MET A 176 -28.33 -22.61 -33.73
N ASN A 177 -27.12 -22.96 -34.19
CA ASN A 177 -26.95 -23.68 -35.45
C ASN A 177 -27.59 -25.07 -35.40
N TYR A 178 -27.46 -25.78 -34.27
CA TYR A 178 -28.12 -27.06 -34.06
C TYR A 178 -29.65 -26.94 -34.10
N VAL A 179 -30.21 -25.95 -33.37
CA VAL A 179 -31.66 -25.69 -33.37
C VAL A 179 -32.18 -25.35 -34.78
N ARG A 180 -31.46 -24.51 -35.54
CA ARG A 180 -31.82 -24.21 -36.95
C ARG A 180 -31.84 -25.47 -37.82
N LYS A 181 -30.91 -26.40 -37.62
CA LYS A 181 -30.87 -27.68 -38.34
C LYS A 181 -32.09 -28.54 -37.98
N LEU A 182 -32.43 -28.65 -36.70
CA LEU A 182 -33.61 -29.40 -36.24
C LEU A 182 -34.92 -28.83 -36.80
N ILE A 183 -35.08 -27.51 -36.83
CA ILE A 183 -36.27 -26.86 -37.40
C ILE A 183 -36.42 -27.18 -38.89
N LYS A 184 -35.31 -27.14 -39.66
CA LYS A 184 -35.33 -27.52 -41.08
C LYS A 184 -35.76 -28.98 -41.27
N ILE A 185 -35.30 -29.89 -40.42
CA ILE A 185 -35.67 -31.31 -40.46
C ILE A 185 -37.17 -31.47 -40.19
N LYS A 186 -37.69 -30.88 -39.11
CA LYS A 186 -39.13 -30.94 -38.77
C LYS A 186 -40.02 -30.38 -39.88
N LYS A 187 -39.65 -29.24 -40.47
CA LYS A 187 -40.41 -28.65 -41.60
C LYS A 187 -40.44 -29.58 -42.82
N ARG A 188 -39.37 -30.30 -43.10
CA ARG A 188 -39.32 -31.30 -44.18
C ARG A 188 -40.21 -32.51 -43.88
N GLN A 189 -40.25 -32.97 -42.63
CA GLN A 189 -41.14 -34.06 -42.20
C GLN A 189 -42.62 -33.66 -42.34
N GLN A 190 -43.03 -32.52 -41.79
CA GLN A 190 -44.43 -32.04 -41.92
C GLN A 190 -44.90 -31.87 -43.37
N LYS A 191 -44.01 -31.42 -44.28
CA LYS A 191 -44.33 -31.35 -45.71
C LYS A 191 -44.51 -32.73 -46.36
N LYS A 192 -43.80 -33.75 -45.88
CA LYS A 192 -43.98 -35.13 -46.35
C LYS A 192 -45.29 -35.71 -45.81
N ASP A 193 -45.61 -35.45 -44.55
CA ASP A 193 -46.82 -35.98 -43.92
C ASP A 193 -48.10 -35.38 -44.52
N LYS A 194 -48.10 -34.11 -44.92
CA LYS A 194 -49.22 -33.46 -45.64
C LYS A 194 -49.42 -33.93 -47.10
N ARG A 195 -48.47 -34.68 -47.66
CA ARG A 195 -48.52 -35.20 -49.04
C ARG A 195 -48.94 -36.67 -49.11
N ARG A 196 -49.17 -37.29 -47.96
CA ARG A 196 -49.68 -38.66 -47.80
C ARG A 196 -51.15 -38.57 -47.39
#